data_AF-A0A453ND29-F1
#
_entry.id   AF-A0A453ND29-F1
#
_cell.length_a   1.000
_cell.length_b   1.000
_cell.length_c   1.000
_cell.angle_alpha   90.00
_cell.angle_beta   90.00
_cell.angle_gamma   90.00
#
_symmetry.space_group_name_H-M   'P 1'
#
loop_
_entity.id
_entity.type
_entity.pdbx_description
1 polymer ?
#
loop_
_entity_poly.entity_id
_entity_poly.type
_entity_poly.pdbx_seq_one_letter_code
_entity_poly.pdbx_strand_id
1 'polypeptide(L)' 'VHSSFDKELARFFWQAGDGRPKYHMVKWADICLPKDQGGLGIPASRRMNVALMLRWVWRILRGD' A
#
# COMPACT_ATOMS: atom_id res chain seq x y z
N VAL A 1 8.23 -10.34 -1.95
CA VAL A 1 6.80 -10.37 -1.53
C VAL A 1 6.20 -8.97 -1.54
N HIS A 2 6.68 -8.03 -0.72
CA HIS A 2 6.15 -6.65 -0.67
C HIS A 2 6.22 -5.91 -2.00
N SER A 3 7.35 -6.00 -2.72
CA SER A 3 7.50 -5.41 -4.06
C SER A 3 6.53 -5.94 -5.11
N SER A 4 6.10 -7.21 -4.98
CA SER A 4 5.09 -7.78 -5.88
C SER A 4 3.71 -7.21 -5.60
N PHE A 5 3.34 -7.08 -4.33
CA PHE A 5 2.07 -6.50 -3.92
C PHE A 5 1.97 -5.03 -4.30
N ASP A 6 3.04 -4.27 -4.04
CA ASP A 6 3.12 -2.84 -4.38
C ASP A 6 3.02 -2.63 -5.89
N LYS A 7 3.59 -3.53 -6.70
CA LYS A 7 3.49 -3.49 -8.16
C LYS A 7 2.05 -3.68 -8.65
N GLU A 8 1.31 -4.63 -8.06
CA GLU A 8 -0.07 -4.88 -8.51
C GLU A 8 -1.04 -3.83 -8.00
N LEU A 9 -0.80 -3.26 -6.82
CA LEU A 9 -1.52 -2.08 -6.35
C LEU A 9 -1.25 -0.86 -7.22
N ALA A 10 0.02 -0.64 -7.61
CA ALA A 10 0.37 0.42 -8.55
C ALA A 10 -0.29 0.22 -9.91
N ARG A 11 -0.29 -1.03 -10.42
CA ARG A 11 -0.96 -1.38 -11.65
C ARG A 11 -2.45 -1.11 -11.54
N PHE A 12 -3.14 -1.59 -10.51
CA PHE A 12 -4.56 -1.32 -10.29
C PHE A 12 -4.87 0.17 -10.22
N PHE A 13 -4.08 0.94 -9.46
CA PHE A 13 -4.29 2.37 -9.27
C PHE A 13 -4.11 3.17 -10.57
N TRP A 14 -3.14 2.79 -11.41
CA TRP A 14 -2.81 3.49 -12.66
C TRP A 14 -3.45 2.85 -13.91
N GLN A 15 -4.20 1.75 -13.75
CA GLN A 15 -4.90 1.09 -14.84
C GLN A 15 -6.19 1.84 -15.18
N ALA A 16 -6.35 2.23 -16.44
CA ALA A 16 -7.60 2.76 -16.95
C ALA A 16 -8.61 1.62 -17.21
N GLY A 17 -9.91 1.94 -17.17
CA GLY A 17 -11.01 0.96 -17.35
C GLY A 17 -10.95 0.15 -18.65
N ASP A 18 -10.20 0.64 -19.64
CA ASP A 18 -10.00 0.08 -20.97
C ASP A 18 -8.80 -0.89 -21.05
N GLY A 19 -8.22 -1.27 -19.91
CA GLY A 19 -7.15 -2.27 -19.83
C GLY A 19 -5.78 -1.79 -20.34
N ARG A 20 -5.68 -0.52 -20.74
CA ARG A 20 -4.44 0.10 -21.21
C ARG A 20 -3.65 0.65 -20.02
N PRO A 21 -2.35 0.32 -19.90
CA PRO A 21 -1.50 0.94 -18.88
C PRO A 21 -1.33 2.43 -19.21
N LYS A 22 -1.73 3.31 -18.29
CA LYS A 22 -1.40 4.74 -18.38
C LYS A 22 -0.03 4.99 -17.75
N TYR A 23 0.60 6.08 -18.16
CA TYR A 23 1.90 6.50 -17.64
C TYR A 23 1.81 6.75 -16.13
N HIS A 24 2.76 6.21 -15.37
CA HIS A 24 2.87 6.47 -13.94
C HIS A 24 3.34 7.91 -13.73
N MET A 25 2.43 8.80 -13.29
CA MET A 25 2.78 10.20 -13.09
C MET A 25 3.67 10.43 -11.87
N VAL A 26 3.59 9.53 -10.87
CA VAL A 26 4.30 9.63 -9.60
C VAL A 26 4.79 8.24 -9.19
N LYS A 27 5.97 8.14 -8.58
CA LYS A 27 6.48 6.88 -8.04
C LYS A 27 5.54 6.35 -6.97
N TRP A 28 5.30 5.04 -6.98
CA TRP A 28 4.43 4.39 -6.00
C TRP A 28 4.83 4.67 -4.54
N ALA A 29 6.14 4.75 -4.26
CA ALA A 29 6.67 5.08 -2.94
C ALA A 29 6.21 6.47 -2.44
N ASP A 30 6.10 7.45 -3.34
CA ASP A 30 5.71 8.81 -2.98
C ASP A 30 4.19 8.91 -2.76
N ILE A 31 3.39 8.11 -3.49
CA ILE A 31 1.94 7.99 -3.28
C ILE A 31 1.64 7.39 -1.91
N CYS A 32 2.51 6.48 -1.43
CA CYS A 32 2.38 5.84 -0.13
C CYS A 32 2.76 6.74 1.07
N LEU A 33 3.25 7.96 0.84
CA LEU A 33 3.49 8.92 1.91
C LEU A 33 2.17 9.40 2.52
N PRO A 34 2.18 9.83 3.79
CA PRO A 34 1.05 10.53 4.41
C PRO A 34 0.62 11.76 3.59
N LYS A 35 -0.65 12.14 3.70
CA LYS A 35 -1.19 13.35 3.04
C LYS A 35 -0.42 14.61 3.45
N ASP A 36 -0.01 14.67 4.71
CA ASP A 36 0.78 15.78 5.26
C ASP A 36 2.18 15.89 4.66
N GLN A 37 2.66 14.83 3.98
CA GLN A 37 3.95 14.76 3.31
C GLN A 37 3.81 14.75 1.78
N GLY A 38 2.63 15.13 1.24
CA GLY A 38 2.38 15.21 -0.20
C GLY A 38 2.05 13.88 -0.88
N GLY A 39 1.86 12.80 -0.11
CA GLY A 39 1.37 11.53 -0.64
C GLY A 39 -0.15 11.39 -0.58
N LEU A 40 -0.68 10.25 -1.02
CA LEU A 40 -2.11 9.96 -0.99
C LEU A 40 -2.56 9.30 0.33
N GLY A 41 -1.60 8.88 1.15
CA GLY A 41 -1.86 8.18 2.41
C GLY A 41 -2.19 6.69 2.24
N ILE A 42 -1.94 6.10 1.06
CA ILE A 42 -2.11 4.66 0.87
C ILE A 42 -0.99 3.92 1.63
N PRO A 43 -1.30 3.08 2.64
CA PRO A 43 -0.27 2.40 3.40
C PRO A 43 0.48 1.39 2.52
N ALA A 44 1.80 1.55 2.41
CA ALA A 44 2.66 0.59 1.71
C ALA A 44 2.49 -0.83 2.30
N SER A 45 2.58 -1.86 1.44
CA SER A 45 2.33 -3.25 1.85
C SER A 45 3.19 -3.70 3.05
N ARG A 46 4.43 -3.22 3.15
CA ARG A 46 5.32 -3.45 4.29
C ARG A 46 4.77 -2.87 5.59
N ARG A 47 4.26 -1.63 5.57
CA ARG A 47 3.67 -0.97 6.74
C ARG A 47 2.39 -1.67 7.17
N MET A 48 1.56 -2.05 6.19
CA MET A 48 0.33 -2.81 6.45
C MET A 48 0.63 -4.16 7.10
N ASN A 49 1.65 -4.88 6.64
CA ASN A 49 2.05 -6.15 7.23
C ASN A 49 2.48 -6.01 8.70
N VAL A 50 3.28 -4.99 9.02
CA VAL A 50 3.68 -4.71 10.41
C VAL A 50 2.47 -4.36 11.27
N ALA A 51 1.58 -3.50 10.78
CA ALA A 51 0.35 -3.15 11.49
C ALA A 51 -0.55 -4.37 11.74
N LEU A 52 -0.65 -5.29 10.76
CA LEU A 52 -1.39 -6.54 10.90
C LEU A 52 -0.74 -7.47 11.93
N MET A 53 0.58 -7.66 11.88
CA MET A 53 1.30 -8.45 12.88
C MET A 53 1.10 -7.89 14.29
N LEU A 54 1.21 -6.57 14.47
CA LEU A 54 0.94 -5.91 15.76
C LEU A 54 -0.50 -6.13 16.21
N ARG A 55 -1.49 -6.03 15.30
CA ARG A 55 -2.88 -6.32 15.60
C ARG A 55 -3.09 -7.77 16.06
N TRP A 56 -2.38 -8.72 15.47
CA TRP A 56 -2.43 -10.13 15.88
C TRP A 56 -1.76 -10.37 17.23
N VAL A 57 -0.56 -9.84 17.44
CA VAL A 57 0.12 -9.90 18.75
C VAL A 57 -0.77 -9.31 19.83
N TRP A 58 -1.41 -8.18 19.54
CA TRP A 58 -2.31 -7.51 20.46
C TRP A 58 -3.55 -8.34 20.82
N ARG A 59 -4.10 -9.12 19.89
CA ARG A 59 -5.19 -10.08 20.16
C ARG A 59 -4.73 -11.21 21.09
N ILE A 60 -3.57 -11.79 20.79
CA ILE A 60 -2.96 -12.85 21.62
C ILE A 60 -2.72 -12.34 23.05
N LEU A 61 -2.21 -11.12 23.21
CA LEU A 61 -1.99 -10.50 24.52
C LEU A 61 -3.28 -10.24 25.29
N ARG A 62 -4.40 -10.02 24.60
CA ARG A 62 -5.72 -9.85 25.22
C ARG A 62 -6.44 -11.18 25.50
N GLY A 63 -5.90 -12.30 25.04
CA GLY A 63 -6.52 -13.62 25.20
C GLY A 63 -7.70 -13.89 24.27
N ASP A 64 -7.79 -13.17 23.14
CA ASP A 64 -8.72 -13.46 22.04
C ASP A 64 -8.23 -14.64 21.17
#